data_AF-A0A852RCT1-F1
#
_entry.id   AF-A0A852RCT1-F1
#
_cell.length_a   1.000
_cell.length_b   1.000
_cell.length_c   1.000
_cell.angle_alpha   90.00
_cell.angle_beta   90.00
_cell.angle_gamma   90.00
#
_symmetry.space_group_name_H-M   'P 1'
#
loop_
_entity.id
_entity.type
_entity.pdbx_description
1 polymer ?
#
loop_
_entity_poly.entity_id
_entity_poly.type
_entity_poly.pdbx_seq_one_letter_code
_entity_poly.pdbx_strand_id
1 'polypeptide(L)'
;MTQSSPAWDPDRYLTYADERGRPFLDLVGRVAAVDPDVVVDLGCGPGNLTSLLADRWPAAAITGVDSSEAMIRAASDSSAAERVSFHRADLRDWLAAAEPGGVDVLVSNATLQWLPEHLDLVPALVGAVKPGGWLAFQVPGNHDEPSHTLRAELAAEPPYAVHTAGVAAPHAHRAEVYLRALQALGCEVDAWETTYLHVLHGEDPVFTWVSGTGARPTLQALPTDLRARFEDELKARLRAAYPDDGHGVVLPFRRIFVVARTPA
;
A
#
# COMPACT_ATOMS: atom_id res chain seq x y z
N MET A 1 -13.09 -1.63 -28.44
CA MET A 1 -14.01 -2.29 -27.48
C MET A 1 -13.55 -1.90 -26.09
N THR A 2 -14.29 -1.00 -25.46
CA THR A 2 -14.03 -0.47 -24.12
C THR A 2 -14.18 -1.58 -23.08
N GLN A 3 -13.07 -1.98 -22.45
CA GLN A 3 -13.11 -2.89 -21.31
C GLN A 3 -13.77 -2.20 -20.12
N SER A 4 -15.00 -2.59 -19.83
CA SER A 4 -15.67 -2.29 -18.57
C SER A 4 -14.93 -3.00 -17.45
N SER A 5 -14.25 -2.27 -16.56
CA SER A 5 -13.80 -2.81 -15.27
C SER A 5 -14.98 -2.87 -14.30
N PRO A 6 -15.45 -4.04 -13.84
CA PRO A 6 -16.55 -4.10 -12.88
C PRO A 6 -16.07 -4.49 -11.47
N ALA A 7 -16.50 -3.64 -10.53
CA ALA A 7 -16.78 -3.82 -9.10
C ALA A 7 -15.69 -4.40 -8.15
N TRP A 8 -15.02 -3.47 -7.46
CA TRP A 8 -14.31 -3.67 -6.20
C TRP A 8 -15.30 -3.90 -5.03
N ASP A 9 -14.91 -4.71 -4.04
CA ASP A 9 -15.69 -5.03 -2.83
C ASP A 9 -15.10 -4.31 -1.59
N PRO A 10 -15.77 -3.27 -1.07
CA PRO A 10 -15.36 -2.50 0.11
C PRO A 10 -15.38 -3.30 1.42
N ASP A 11 -16.31 -4.23 1.57
CA ASP A 11 -16.61 -4.87 2.87
C ASP A 11 -15.46 -5.79 3.30
N ARG A 12 -14.83 -6.46 2.33
CA ARG A 12 -13.61 -7.27 2.56
C ARG A 12 -12.38 -6.41 2.89
N TYR A 13 -12.34 -5.14 2.50
CA TYR A 13 -11.24 -4.24 2.83
C TYR A 13 -11.38 -3.71 4.28
N LEU A 14 -12.61 -3.41 4.70
CA LEU A 14 -12.94 -2.90 6.03
C LEU A 14 -12.83 -3.95 7.15
N THR A 15 -12.97 -5.25 6.82
CA THR A 15 -12.87 -6.36 7.80
C THR A 15 -11.55 -6.36 8.59
N TYR A 16 -10.48 -5.77 8.03
CA TYR A 16 -9.15 -5.70 8.65
C TYR A 16 -8.67 -4.25 8.83
N ALA A 17 -9.59 -3.28 8.92
CA ALA A 17 -9.25 -1.85 8.94
C ALA A 17 -8.31 -1.48 10.10
N ASP A 18 -8.52 -2.04 11.30
CA ASP A 18 -7.67 -1.74 12.48
C ASP A 18 -6.23 -2.28 12.30
N GLU A 19 -6.12 -3.52 11.83
CA GLU A 19 -4.83 -4.18 11.60
C GLU A 19 -4.06 -3.57 10.43
N ARG A 20 -4.77 -3.03 9.43
CA ARG A 20 -4.20 -2.33 8.29
C ARG A 20 -3.92 -0.85 8.58
N GLY A 21 -4.61 -0.26 9.55
CA GLY A 21 -4.43 1.12 9.98
C GLY A 21 -3.24 1.32 10.92
N ARG A 22 -2.88 0.32 11.74
CA ARG A 22 -1.73 0.42 12.65
C ARG A 22 -0.42 0.85 11.95
N PRO A 23 -0.01 0.26 10.82
CA PRO A 23 1.17 0.72 10.07
C PRO A 23 1.09 2.20 9.66
N PHE A 24 -0.08 2.66 9.21
CA PHE A 24 -0.25 4.07 8.85
C PHE A 24 -0.03 4.98 10.05
N LEU A 25 -0.59 4.62 11.21
CA LEU A 25 -0.39 5.35 12.46
C LEU A 25 1.07 5.33 12.92
N ASP A 26 1.75 4.18 12.82
CA ASP A 26 3.18 4.06 13.15
C ASP A 26 4.05 4.92 12.22
N LEU A 27 3.73 4.97 10.92
CA LEU A 27 4.40 5.83 9.92
C LEU A 27 4.20 7.31 10.26
N VAL A 28 2.94 7.74 10.31
CA VAL A 28 2.57 9.15 10.52
C VAL A 28 3.03 9.60 11.89
N GLY A 29 3.01 8.73 12.90
CA GLY A 29 3.57 8.92 14.24
C GLY A 29 5.01 9.46 14.26
N ARG A 30 5.83 9.15 13.25
CA ARG A 30 7.22 9.63 13.14
C ARG A 30 7.39 10.95 12.38
N VAL A 31 6.33 11.50 11.79
CA VAL A 31 6.36 12.81 11.11
C VAL A 31 6.28 13.95 12.14
N ALA A 32 7.35 14.72 12.32
CA ALA A 32 7.40 15.77 13.35
C ALA A 32 6.89 17.15 12.89
N ALA A 33 6.03 17.20 11.87
CA ALA A 33 5.34 18.43 11.47
C ALA A 33 4.34 18.86 12.55
N VAL A 34 4.43 20.12 12.99
CA VAL A 34 3.59 20.68 14.06
C VAL A 34 2.28 21.22 13.46
N ASP A 35 2.38 22.25 12.63
CA ASP A 35 1.24 22.93 12.00
C ASP A 35 1.43 23.03 10.48
N PRO A 36 1.36 21.91 9.73
CA PRO A 36 1.44 21.96 8.27
C PRO A 36 0.19 22.62 7.67
N ASP A 37 0.36 23.41 6.61
CA ASP A 37 -0.76 24.00 5.87
C ASP A 37 -1.36 23.01 4.87
N VAL A 38 -0.51 22.25 4.16
CA VAL A 38 -0.89 21.36 3.06
C VAL A 38 -0.36 19.95 3.31
N VAL A 39 -1.28 18.99 3.40
CA VAL A 39 -0.98 17.57 3.56
C VAL A 39 -1.58 16.78 2.41
N VAL A 40 -0.80 15.91 1.79
CA VAL A 40 -1.24 15.06 0.68
C VAL A 40 -1.03 13.59 1.01
N ASP A 41 -2.02 12.76 0.73
CA ASP A 41 -1.98 11.30 0.87
C ASP A 41 -2.07 10.63 -0.52
N LEU A 42 -0.96 10.09 -1.00
CA LEU A 42 -0.82 9.45 -2.30
C LEU A 42 -1.17 7.95 -2.24
N GLY A 43 -2.20 7.58 -2.99
CA GLY A 43 -2.88 6.29 -2.95
C GLY A 43 -3.76 6.14 -1.71
N CYS A 44 -4.60 7.16 -1.49
CA CYS A 44 -5.47 7.26 -0.32
C CYS A 44 -6.55 6.15 -0.24
N GLY A 45 -6.80 5.41 -1.33
CA GLY A 45 -7.83 4.40 -1.40
C GLY A 45 -9.21 4.97 -1.03
N PRO A 46 -10.00 4.28 -0.19
CA PRO A 46 -11.34 4.73 0.21
C PRO A 46 -11.32 5.86 1.26
N GLY A 47 -10.16 6.49 1.54
CA GLY A 47 -10.07 7.71 2.35
C GLY A 47 -10.08 7.51 3.87
N ASN A 48 -10.36 6.29 4.37
CA ASN A 48 -10.45 6.01 5.82
C ASN A 48 -9.22 6.47 6.61
N LEU A 49 -8.02 6.26 6.07
CA LEU A 49 -6.77 6.66 6.73
C LEU A 49 -6.45 8.13 6.53
N THR A 50 -6.85 8.70 5.39
CA THR A 50 -6.72 10.12 5.08
C THR A 50 -7.50 10.98 6.08
N SER A 51 -8.66 10.52 6.55
CA SER A 51 -9.42 11.20 7.61
C SER A 51 -8.64 11.32 8.94
N LEU A 52 -7.78 10.35 9.26
CA LEU A 52 -6.93 10.40 10.46
C LEU A 52 -5.86 11.52 10.37
N LEU A 53 -5.45 11.90 9.16
CA LEU A 53 -4.56 13.04 8.94
C LEU A 53 -5.27 14.36 9.26
N ALA A 54 -6.57 14.43 8.96
CA ALA A 54 -7.39 15.58 9.33
C ALA A 54 -7.45 15.70 10.86
N ASP A 55 -7.69 14.61 11.59
CA ASP A 55 -7.70 14.65 13.06
C ASP A 55 -6.34 15.05 13.64
N ARG A 56 -5.24 14.57 13.05
CA ARG A 56 -3.88 14.92 13.49
C ARG A 56 -3.53 16.38 13.26
N TRP A 57 -3.87 16.93 12.09
CA TRP A 57 -3.56 18.30 11.70
C TRP A 57 -4.86 19.06 11.41
N PRO A 58 -5.51 19.60 12.47
CA PRO A 58 -6.85 20.17 12.35
C PRO A 58 -6.93 21.46 11.52
N ALA A 59 -5.81 22.15 11.34
CA ALA A 59 -5.71 23.38 10.53
C ALA A 59 -5.30 23.12 9.07
N ALA A 60 -4.80 21.92 8.75
CA ALA A 60 -4.28 21.61 7.42
C ALA A 60 -5.40 21.41 6.39
N ALA A 61 -5.14 21.79 5.15
CA ALA A 61 -5.85 21.30 3.97
C ALA A 61 -5.34 19.89 3.64
N ILE A 62 -6.23 18.90 3.66
CA ILE A 62 -5.88 17.50 3.42
C ILE A 62 -6.36 17.09 2.03
N THR A 63 -5.47 16.52 1.23
CA THR A 63 -5.79 16.02 -0.10
C THR A 63 -5.47 14.54 -0.22
N GLY A 64 -6.47 13.70 -0.48
CA GLY A 64 -6.27 12.31 -0.90
C GLY A 64 -6.21 12.17 -2.42
N VAL A 65 -5.25 11.40 -2.93
CA VAL A 65 -5.11 11.11 -4.36
C VAL A 65 -5.13 9.61 -4.61
N ASP A 66 -5.89 9.14 -5.58
CA ASP A 66 -5.92 7.71 -5.98
C ASP A 66 -6.28 7.56 -7.46
N SER A 67 -5.79 6.52 -8.13
CA SER A 67 -6.07 6.30 -9.56
C SER A 67 -7.45 5.67 -9.80
N SER A 68 -8.03 5.03 -8.78
CA SER A 68 -9.31 4.34 -8.85
C SER A 68 -10.49 5.28 -8.63
N GLU A 69 -11.32 5.41 -9.66
CA GLU A 69 -12.58 6.16 -9.58
C GLU A 69 -13.53 5.60 -8.51
N ALA A 70 -13.55 4.28 -8.32
CA ALA A 70 -14.38 3.64 -7.30
C ALA A 70 -13.91 4.01 -5.88
N MET A 71 -12.59 4.07 -5.66
CA MET A 71 -12.00 4.46 -4.38
C MET A 71 -12.30 5.92 -4.05
N ILE A 72 -12.07 6.83 -5.00
CA ILE A 72 -12.33 8.26 -4.82
C ILE A 72 -13.80 8.54 -4.56
N ARG A 73 -14.73 7.81 -5.21
CA ARG A 73 -16.16 7.90 -4.89
C ARG A 73 -16.44 7.49 -3.45
N ALA A 74 -15.96 6.31 -3.02
CA ALA A 74 -16.13 5.84 -1.65
C ALA A 74 -15.53 6.80 -0.61
N ALA A 75 -14.35 7.37 -0.91
CA ALA A 75 -13.69 8.36 -0.06
C ALA A 75 -14.51 9.66 0.04
N SER A 76 -15.03 10.14 -1.08
CA SER A 76 -15.86 11.35 -1.11
C SER A 76 -17.18 11.15 -0.38
N ASP A 77 -17.82 9.98 -0.54
CA ASP A 77 -19.11 9.66 0.08
C ASP A 77 -19.00 9.49 1.61
N SER A 78 -17.84 9.03 2.09
CA SER A 78 -17.59 8.81 3.53
C SER A 78 -16.98 10.02 4.24
N SER A 79 -16.44 10.99 3.50
CA SER A 79 -15.82 12.18 4.08
C SER A 79 -16.86 13.14 4.64
N ALA A 80 -16.78 13.37 5.95
CA ALA A 80 -17.61 14.37 6.64
C ALA A 80 -16.94 15.74 6.76
N ALA A 81 -15.65 15.87 6.41
CA ALA A 81 -14.87 17.07 6.68
C ALA A 81 -14.68 17.94 5.41
N GLU A 82 -15.16 19.17 5.43
CA GLU A 82 -15.10 20.13 4.30
C GLU A 82 -13.67 20.40 3.80
N ARG A 83 -12.67 20.21 4.66
CA ARG A 83 -11.25 20.47 4.40
C ARG A 83 -10.46 19.25 3.93
N VAL A 84 -11.14 18.14 3.67
CA VAL A 84 -10.57 16.93 3.06
C VAL A 84 -11.13 16.81 1.65
N SER A 85 -10.27 16.93 0.65
CA SER A 85 -10.62 16.71 -0.76
C SER A 85 -10.02 15.42 -1.29
N PHE A 86 -10.70 14.80 -2.25
CA PHE A 86 -10.24 13.59 -2.92
C PHE A 86 -10.17 13.82 -4.42
N HIS A 87 -9.04 13.49 -5.03
CA HIS A 87 -8.82 13.65 -6.47
C HIS A 87 -8.41 12.35 -7.12
N ARG A 88 -9.03 12.07 -8.26
CA ARG A 88 -8.61 10.96 -9.10
C ARG A 88 -7.40 11.37 -9.93
N ALA A 89 -6.26 10.73 -9.70
CA ALA A 89 -5.09 10.86 -10.55
C ALA A 89 -4.20 9.60 -10.42
N ASP A 90 -3.49 9.27 -11.50
CA ASP A 90 -2.32 8.42 -11.36
C ASP A 90 -1.24 9.17 -10.58
N LEU A 91 -0.53 8.48 -9.69
CA LEU A 91 0.51 9.08 -8.86
C LEU A 91 1.60 9.75 -9.72
N ARG A 92 1.95 9.16 -10.87
CA ARG A 92 2.97 9.70 -11.79
C ARG A 92 2.50 10.98 -12.45
N ASP A 93 1.26 11.00 -12.90
CA ASP A 93 0.65 12.20 -13.49
C ASP A 93 0.51 13.31 -12.46
N TRP A 94 0.15 12.95 -11.22
CA TRP A 94 0.09 13.89 -10.11
C TRP A 94 1.47 14.50 -9.82
N LEU A 95 2.53 13.69 -9.74
CA LEU A 95 3.90 14.18 -9.53
C LEU A 95 4.38 15.07 -10.68
N ALA A 96 4.04 14.75 -11.93
CA ALA A 96 4.41 15.56 -13.09
C ALA A 96 3.70 16.94 -13.11
N ALA A 97 2.52 17.03 -12.50
CA ALA A 97 1.73 18.25 -12.40
C ALA A 97 1.90 19.00 -11.07
N ALA A 98 2.57 18.41 -10.08
CA ALA A 98 2.72 19.00 -8.76
C ALA A 98 3.61 20.25 -8.81
N GLU A 99 3.17 21.31 -8.14
CA GLU A 99 4.00 22.50 -7.93
C GLU A 99 5.20 22.13 -7.05
N PRO A 100 6.45 22.43 -7.48
CA PRO A 100 7.64 22.17 -6.67
C PRO A 100 7.56 22.86 -5.30
N GLY A 101 7.78 22.10 -4.23
CA GLY A 101 7.64 22.62 -2.87
C GLY A 101 6.22 23.06 -2.51
N GLY A 102 5.19 22.46 -3.11
CA GLY A 102 3.79 22.79 -2.83
C GLY A 102 3.23 22.18 -1.55
N VAL A 103 3.88 21.14 -0.98
CA VAL A 103 3.32 20.30 0.09
C VAL A 103 4.19 20.36 1.36
N ASP A 104 3.57 20.52 2.54
CA ASP A 104 4.27 20.46 3.83
C ASP A 104 4.53 19.02 4.28
N VAL A 105 3.54 18.14 4.10
CA VAL A 105 3.64 16.72 4.41
C VAL A 105 3.06 15.88 3.27
N LEU A 106 3.89 15.04 2.66
CA LEU A 106 3.49 14.06 1.65
C LEU A 106 3.54 12.66 2.25
N VAL A 107 2.39 11.99 2.32
CA VAL A 107 2.24 10.62 2.84
C VAL A 107 1.95 9.66 1.69
N SER A 108 2.48 8.45 1.73
CA SER A 108 2.05 7.36 0.85
C SER A 108 2.15 6.00 1.56
N ASN A 109 1.00 5.42 1.91
CA ASN A 109 0.97 4.17 2.68
C ASN A 109 0.44 3.00 1.84
N ALA A 110 1.29 2.00 1.64
CA ALA A 110 0.98 0.80 0.89
C ALA A 110 0.50 1.08 -0.55
N THR A 111 1.13 2.05 -1.22
CA THR A 111 0.86 2.42 -2.62
C THR A 111 2.05 2.19 -3.53
N LEU A 112 3.23 2.68 -3.14
CA LEU A 112 4.41 2.72 -4.02
C LEU A 112 4.84 1.35 -4.55
N GLN A 113 4.55 0.25 -3.83
CA GLN A 113 4.91 -1.10 -4.28
C GLN A 113 4.20 -1.53 -5.57
N TRP A 114 3.13 -0.83 -5.97
CA TRP A 114 2.42 -1.09 -7.22
C TRP A 114 3.10 -0.47 -8.45
N LEU A 115 4.10 0.38 -8.24
CA LEU A 115 4.88 1.05 -9.27
C LEU A 115 6.28 0.41 -9.32
N PRO A 116 6.60 -0.44 -10.31
CA PRO A 116 7.92 -1.07 -10.41
C PRO A 116 9.10 -0.09 -10.35
N GLU A 117 8.89 1.13 -10.86
CA GLU A 117 9.83 2.24 -10.96
C GLU A 117 9.80 3.20 -9.76
N HIS A 118 9.12 2.89 -8.65
CA HIS A 118 8.92 3.88 -7.58
C HIS A 118 10.21 4.44 -6.97
N LEU A 119 11.33 3.72 -7.04
CA LEU A 119 12.63 4.25 -6.61
C LEU A 119 13.07 5.44 -7.50
N ASP A 120 12.77 5.40 -8.80
CA ASP A 120 13.07 6.47 -9.75
C ASP A 120 12.14 7.69 -9.55
N LEU A 121 11.02 7.51 -8.85
CA LEU A 121 10.08 8.58 -8.49
C LEU A 121 10.49 9.33 -7.21
N VAL A 122 11.45 8.82 -6.43
CA VAL A 122 11.90 9.43 -5.17
C VAL A 122 12.34 10.90 -5.34
N PRO A 123 13.13 11.28 -6.37
CA PRO A 123 13.47 12.68 -6.59
C PRO A 123 12.25 13.59 -6.81
N ALA A 124 11.24 13.11 -7.54
CA ALA A 124 10.01 13.87 -7.77
C ALA A 124 9.15 13.99 -6.50
N LEU A 125 9.06 12.91 -5.71
CA LEU A 125 8.40 12.92 -4.40
C LEU A 125 9.04 13.95 -3.46
N VAL A 126 10.37 13.99 -3.39
CA VAL A 126 11.11 15.00 -2.60
C VAL A 126 10.88 16.41 -3.16
N GLY A 127 10.90 16.58 -4.48
CA GLY A 127 10.71 17.87 -5.14
C GLY A 127 9.31 18.48 -4.95
N ALA A 128 8.28 17.66 -4.73
CA ALA A 128 6.92 18.13 -4.42
C ALA A 128 6.80 18.70 -2.99
N VAL A 129 7.71 18.34 -2.09
CA VAL A 129 7.68 18.72 -0.67
C VAL A 129 8.49 20.00 -0.45
N LYS A 130 7.94 20.93 0.35
CA LYS A 130 8.60 22.19 0.74
C LYS A 130 9.98 21.94 1.35
N PRO A 131 10.93 22.88 1.27
CA PRO A 131 12.16 22.82 2.05
C PRO A 131 11.88 22.67 3.55
N GLY A 132 12.53 21.72 4.21
CA GLY A 132 12.30 21.37 5.62
C GLY A 132 10.97 20.67 5.91
N GLY A 133 10.16 20.37 4.89
CA GLY A 133 8.92 19.59 4.96
C GLY A 133 9.17 18.08 5.06
N TRP A 134 8.10 17.28 4.99
CA TRP A 134 8.14 15.86 5.31
C TRP A 134 7.62 14.98 4.17
N LEU A 135 8.39 13.95 3.82
CA LEU A 135 7.96 12.82 3.01
C LEU A 135 7.89 11.58 3.90
N ALA A 136 6.75 10.90 3.93
CA ALA A 136 6.57 9.67 4.69
C ALA A 136 5.93 8.60 3.82
N PHE A 137 6.58 7.44 3.69
CA PHE A 137 5.96 6.33 2.98
C PHE A 137 6.23 4.97 3.62
N GLN A 138 5.34 4.04 3.34
CA GLN A 138 5.39 2.68 3.84
C GLN A 138 5.08 1.71 2.70
N VAL A 139 5.92 0.68 2.52
CA VAL A 139 5.70 -0.40 1.54
C VAL A 139 5.76 -1.77 2.21
N PRO A 140 4.89 -2.73 1.81
CA PRO A 140 4.95 -4.09 2.33
C PRO A 140 6.31 -4.71 1.99
N GLY A 141 6.93 -5.37 2.96
CA GLY A 141 8.23 -6.01 2.81
C GLY A 141 8.14 -7.53 2.76
N ASN A 142 6.97 -8.14 2.67
CA ASN A 142 6.74 -9.58 2.87
C ASN A 142 6.87 -10.43 1.59
N HIS A 143 7.60 -9.96 0.58
CA HIS A 143 7.75 -10.68 -0.70
C HIS A 143 8.46 -12.05 -0.57
N ASP A 144 9.29 -12.22 0.45
CA ASP A 144 10.00 -13.48 0.75
C ASP A 144 9.21 -14.41 1.70
N GLU A 145 8.06 -13.98 2.22
CA GLU A 145 7.23 -14.81 3.10
C GLU A 145 6.58 -15.95 2.32
N PRO A 146 6.35 -17.14 2.95
CA PRO A 146 5.69 -18.28 2.30
C PRO A 146 4.39 -17.92 1.59
N SER A 147 3.62 -16.98 2.15
CA SER A 147 2.39 -16.46 1.55
C SER A 147 2.56 -15.88 0.12
N HIS A 148 3.73 -15.33 -0.19
CA HIS A 148 4.08 -14.74 -1.47
C HIS A 148 4.88 -15.70 -2.35
N THR A 149 5.86 -16.40 -1.78
CA THR A 149 6.71 -17.33 -2.53
C THR A 149 5.91 -18.53 -3.03
N LEU A 150 5.08 -19.17 -2.20
CA LEU A 150 4.25 -20.31 -2.62
C LEU A 150 3.27 -19.94 -3.73
N ARG A 151 2.74 -18.71 -3.68
CA ARG A 151 1.88 -18.19 -4.75
C ARG A 151 2.66 -17.99 -6.04
N ALA A 152 3.85 -17.40 -5.97
CA ALA A 152 4.69 -17.16 -7.15
C ALA A 152 5.17 -18.49 -7.78
N GLU A 153 5.58 -19.44 -6.95
CA GLU A 153 5.96 -20.81 -7.35
C GLU A 153 4.79 -21.51 -8.05
N LEU A 154 3.62 -21.57 -7.41
CA LEU A 154 2.43 -22.19 -8.00
C LEU A 154 2.02 -21.48 -9.31
N ALA A 155 2.10 -20.15 -9.35
CA ALA A 155 1.78 -19.39 -10.56
C ALA A 155 2.73 -19.71 -11.71
N ALA A 156 3.97 -20.13 -11.45
CA ALA A 156 4.95 -20.51 -12.45
C ALA A 156 4.83 -21.97 -12.93
N GLU A 157 3.95 -22.77 -12.33
CA GLU A 157 3.74 -24.18 -12.71
C GLU A 157 2.69 -24.31 -13.84
N PRO A 158 2.82 -25.29 -14.76
CA PRO A 158 1.73 -25.66 -15.66
C PRO A 158 0.52 -26.21 -14.87
N PRO A 159 -0.74 -25.87 -15.24
CA PRO A 159 -1.14 -25.09 -16.41
C PRO A 159 -1.21 -23.57 -16.17
N TYR A 160 -0.84 -23.06 -14.99
CA TYR A 160 -1.03 -21.66 -14.61
C TYR A 160 -0.08 -20.69 -15.32
N ALA A 161 1.17 -21.12 -15.52
CA ALA A 161 2.27 -20.30 -16.04
C ALA A 161 1.94 -19.51 -17.31
N VAL A 162 1.19 -20.12 -18.25
CA VAL A 162 0.83 -19.48 -19.52
C VAL A 162 -0.11 -18.29 -19.35
N HIS A 163 -0.87 -18.25 -18.25
CA HIS A 163 -1.84 -17.20 -17.94
C HIS A 163 -1.27 -16.12 -17.02
N THR A 164 -0.31 -16.49 -16.16
CA THR A 164 0.25 -15.63 -15.12
C THR A 164 1.58 -14.98 -15.54
N ALA A 165 2.17 -15.42 -16.66
CA ALA A 165 3.37 -14.82 -17.22
C ALA A 165 3.19 -13.30 -17.46
N GLY A 166 4.07 -12.49 -16.87
CA GLY A 166 4.05 -11.04 -17.03
C GLY A 166 2.97 -10.32 -16.22
N VAL A 167 2.20 -11.02 -15.38
CA VAL A 167 1.30 -10.37 -14.41
C VAL A 167 2.15 -9.55 -13.45
N ALA A 168 1.87 -8.25 -13.36
CA ALA A 168 2.57 -7.36 -12.45
C ALA A 168 2.43 -7.85 -11.00
N ALA A 169 3.55 -7.92 -10.30
CA ALA A 169 3.61 -8.25 -8.89
C ALA A 169 4.06 -7.01 -8.11
N PRO A 170 3.46 -6.72 -6.95
CA PRO A 170 3.94 -5.66 -6.09
C PRO A 170 5.39 -5.97 -5.67
N HIS A 171 6.22 -4.93 -5.57
CA HIS A 171 7.64 -5.04 -5.26
C HIS A 171 8.08 -3.92 -4.33
N ALA A 172 8.99 -4.22 -3.41
CA ALA A 172 9.64 -3.27 -2.53
C ALA A 172 11.15 -3.53 -2.45
N HIS A 173 11.93 -2.46 -2.32
CA HIS A 173 13.35 -2.54 -2.02
C HIS A 173 13.59 -2.69 -0.50
N ARG A 174 14.82 -3.01 -0.10
CA ARG A 174 15.23 -3.01 1.32
C ARG A 174 15.18 -1.58 1.88
N ALA A 175 14.94 -1.43 3.19
CA ALA A 175 14.93 -0.12 3.86
C ALA A 175 16.18 0.73 3.57
N GLU A 176 17.35 0.08 3.56
CA GLU A 176 18.63 0.75 3.26
C GLU A 176 18.67 1.40 1.87
N VAL A 177 18.02 0.80 0.86
CA VAL A 177 18.00 1.36 -0.49
C VAL A 177 17.26 2.69 -0.50
N TYR A 178 16.09 2.75 0.14
CA TYR A 178 15.34 4.00 0.30
C TYR A 178 16.11 5.03 1.12
N LEU A 179 16.71 4.61 2.23
CA LEU A 179 17.55 5.47 3.09
C LEU A 179 18.64 6.15 2.26
N ARG A 180 19.41 5.39 1.48
CA ARG A 180 20.52 5.92 0.68
C ARG A 180 20.04 6.80 -0.47
N ALA A 181 18.95 6.44 -1.14
CA ALA A 181 18.38 7.25 -2.21
C ALA A 181 17.96 8.64 -1.71
N LEU A 182 17.31 8.71 -0.54
CA LEU A 182 16.89 9.98 0.06
C LEU A 182 18.05 10.79 0.65
N GLN A 183 19.03 10.13 1.28
CA GLN A 183 20.25 10.79 1.76
C GLN A 183 21.06 11.41 0.60
N ALA A 184 21.09 10.78 -0.56
CA ALA A 184 21.75 11.32 -1.75
C ALA A 184 21.08 12.62 -2.27
N LEU A 185 19.80 12.85 -1.91
CA LEU A 185 19.06 14.08 -2.17
C LEU A 185 19.18 15.12 -1.05
N GLY A 186 20.01 14.86 -0.02
CA GLY A 186 20.23 15.77 1.10
C GLY A 186 19.15 15.71 2.19
N CYS A 187 18.27 14.71 2.17
CA CYS A 187 17.25 14.56 3.21
C CYS A 187 17.85 14.01 4.52
N GLU A 188 17.27 14.41 5.66
CA GLU A 188 17.43 13.70 6.93
C GLU A 188 16.43 12.55 6.96
N VAL A 189 16.88 11.30 7.17
CA VAL A 189 16.03 10.11 6.94
C VAL A 189 16.03 9.18 8.13
N ASP A 190 14.83 8.77 8.56
CA ASP A 190 14.58 7.62 9.44
C ASP A 190 13.92 6.52 8.60
N ALA A 191 14.60 5.38 8.43
CA ALA A 191 14.07 4.22 7.72
C ALA A 191 14.19 2.98 8.61
N TRP A 192 13.07 2.27 8.78
CA TRP A 192 13.01 1.10 9.65
C TRP A 192 12.09 0.03 9.10
N GLU A 193 12.17 -1.17 9.68
CA GLU A 193 11.29 -2.28 9.36
C GLU A 193 10.54 -2.71 10.61
N THR A 194 9.30 -3.18 10.46
CA THR A 194 8.52 -3.78 11.54
C THR A 194 7.79 -5.00 11.00
N THR A 195 7.89 -6.12 11.72
CA THR A 195 7.09 -7.30 11.46
C THR A 195 5.93 -7.35 12.44
N TYR A 196 4.72 -7.15 11.92
CA TYR A 196 3.48 -7.31 12.67
C TYR A 196 3.10 -8.80 12.64
N LEU A 197 2.71 -9.37 13.78
CA LEU A 197 2.19 -10.72 13.84
C LEU A 197 0.66 -10.64 13.93
N HIS A 198 -0.03 -11.07 12.88
CA HIS A 198 -1.48 -11.17 12.87
C HIS A 198 -1.90 -12.58 13.26
N VAL A 199 -2.77 -12.70 14.26
CA VAL A 199 -3.38 -13.98 14.62
C VAL A 199 -4.70 -14.06 13.87
N LEU A 200 -4.75 -14.93 12.86
CA LEU A 200 -5.89 -15.06 11.98
C LEU A 200 -6.74 -16.28 12.36
N HIS A 201 -8.05 -16.16 12.20
CA HIS A 201 -9.01 -17.20 12.52
C HIS A 201 -9.95 -17.46 11.34
N GLY A 202 -10.56 -18.63 11.31
CA GLY A 202 -11.51 -19.04 10.27
C GLY A 202 -10.91 -20.03 9.27
N GLU A 203 -11.67 -20.31 8.21
CA GLU A 203 -11.26 -21.22 7.14
C GLU A 203 -10.26 -20.55 6.18
N ASP A 204 -9.15 -21.25 5.91
CA ASP A 204 -8.03 -20.78 5.09
C ASP A 204 -7.69 -19.29 5.30
N PRO A 205 -7.40 -18.87 6.55
CA PRO A 205 -7.42 -17.46 6.91
C PRO A 205 -6.31 -16.66 6.21
N VAL A 206 -5.15 -17.28 5.99
CA VAL A 206 -4.05 -16.70 5.23
C VAL A 206 -4.44 -16.49 3.76
N PHE A 207 -5.12 -17.45 3.13
CA PHE A 207 -5.61 -17.30 1.76
C PHE A 207 -6.63 -16.16 1.66
N THR A 208 -7.58 -16.10 2.59
CA THR A 208 -8.58 -15.03 2.68
C THR A 208 -7.93 -13.65 2.80
N TRP A 209 -6.84 -13.54 3.57
CA TRP A 209 -6.05 -12.32 3.70
C TRP A 209 -5.34 -11.92 2.40
N VAL A 210 -4.56 -12.83 1.80
CA VAL A 210 -3.74 -12.50 0.62
C VAL A 210 -4.56 -12.31 -0.66
N SER A 211 -5.71 -12.98 -0.78
CA SER A 211 -6.68 -12.75 -1.87
C SER A 211 -7.35 -11.37 -1.79
N GLY A 212 -7.39 -10.76 -0.61
CA GLY A 212 -7.86 -9.38 -0.41
C GLY A 212 -6.83 -8.30 -0.79
N THR A 213 -5.58 -8.69 -1.08
CA THR A 213 -4.46 -7.75 -1.26
C THR A 213 -3.66 -8.11 -2.51
N GLY A 214 -2.50 -8.76 -2.34
CA GLY A 214 -1.51 -8.97 -3.38
C GLY A 214 -1.85 -10.05 -4.41
N ALA A 215 -2.71 -11.03 -4.09
CA ALA A 215 -2.97 -12.17 -4.97
C ALA A 215 -4.01 -11.92 -6.07
N ARG A 216 -4.73 -10.80 -6.00
CA ARG A 216 -5.81 -10.48 -6.96
C ARG A 216 -5.36 -10.49 -8.43
N PRO A 217 -4.24 -9.86 -8.83
CA PRO A 217 -3.81 -9.87 -10.22
C PRO A 217 -3.57 -11.28 -10.76
N THR A 218 -2.92 -12.14 -9.97
CA THR A 218 -2.69 -13.54 -10.32
C THR A 218 -4.00 -14.31 -10.49
N LEU A 219 -4.92 -14.18 -9.52
CA LEU A 219 -6.21 -14.86 -9.57
C LEU A 219 -7.06 -14.41 -10.76
N GLN A 220 -7.07 -13.11 -11.07
CA GLN A 220 -7.83 -12.54 -12.18
C GLN A 220 -7.30 -12.93 -13.56
N ALA A 221 -6.00 -13.18 -13.69
CA ALA A 221 -5.39 -13.63 -14.93
C ALA A 221 -5.78 -15.09 -15.31
N LEU A 222 -6.20 -15.88 -14.32
CA LEU A 222 -6.55 -17.29 -14.53
C LEU A 222 -7.99 -17.45 -15.08
N PRO A 223 -8.19 -18.38 -16.05
CA PRO A 223 -9.52 -18.91 -16.41
C PRO A 223 -10.28 -19.42 -15.19
N THR A 224 -11.62 -19.43 -15.23
CA THR A 224 -12.44 -19.72 -14.02
C THR A 224 -12.20 -21.12 -13.47
N ASP A 225 -12.06 -22.12 -14.33
CA ASP A 225 -11.76 -23.52 -13.98
C ASP A 225 -10.35 -23.66 -13.39
N LEU A 226 -9.36 -23.01 -13.99
CA LEU A 226 -7.99 -23.00 -13.47
C LEU A 226 -7.86 -22.21 -12.17
N ARG A 227 -8.63 -21.12 -12.01
CA ARG A 227 -8.65 -20.30 -10.80
C ARG A 227 -9.12 -21.12 -9.61
N ALA A 228 -10.24 -21.82 -9.71
CA ALA A 228 -10.74 -22.66 -8.61
C ALA A 228 -9.69 -23.69 -8.17
N ARG A 229 -9.06 -24.37 -9.14
CA ARG A 229 -7.98 -25.33 -8.87
C ARG A 229 -6.76 -24.65 -8.22
N PHE A 230 -6.34 -23.50 -8.72
CA PHE A 230 -5.22 -22.72 -8.18
C PHE A 230 -5.48 -22.30 -6.74
N GLU A 231 -6.70 -21.83 -6.44
CA GLU A 231 -7.09 -21.42 -5.10
C GLU A 231 -7.02 -22.60 -4.12
N ASP A 232 -7.57 -23.76 -4.49
CA ASP A 232 -7.54 -24.96 -3.65
C ASP A 232 -6.11 -25.46 -3.38
N GLU A 233 -5.25 -25.44 -4.40
CA GLU A 233 -3.86 -25.83 -4.25
C GLU A 233 -3.07 -24.82 -3.41
N LEU A 234 -3.29 -23.52 -3.62
CA LEU A 234 -2.66 -22.48 -2.82
C LEU A 234 -3.11 -22.56 -1.36
N LYS A 235 -4.40 -22.77 -1.08
CA LYS A 235 -4.92 -22.99 0.28
C LYS A 235 -4.22 -24.17 0.96
N ALA A 236 -4.06 -25.30 0.26
CA ALA A 236 -3.35 -26.46 0.80
C ALA A 236 -1.88 -26.15 1.13
N ARG A 237 -1.15 -25.48 0.24
CA ARG A 237 0.24 -25.05 0.47
C ARG A 237 0.34 -24.06 1.65
N LEU A 238 -0.58 -23.11 1.74
CA LEU A 238 -0.63 -22.13 2.83
C LEU A 238 -0.94 -22.76 4.18
N ARG A 239 -1.86 -23.71 4.28
CA ARG A 239 -2.14 -24.45 5.52
C ARG A 239 -0.92 -25.22 6.03
N ALA A 240 -0.12 -25.76 5.11
CA ALA A 240 1.12 -26.44 5.48
C ALA A 240 2.20 -25.47 5.98
N ALA A 241 2.31 -24.28 5.39
CA ALA A 241 3.30 -23.27 5.76
C ALA A 241 2.92 -22.46 7.01
N TYR A 242 1.63 -22.30 7.28
CA TYR A 242 1.08 -21.56 8.41
C TYR A 242 0.17 -22.48 9.23
N PRO A 243 0.73 -23.40 10.03
CA PRO A 243 -0.06 -24.31 10.84
C PRO A 243 -0.82 -23.57 11.93
N ASP A 244 -2.03 -24.04 12.24
CA ASP A 244 -2.78 -23.64 13.42
C ASP A 244 -2.39 -24.57 14.59
N ASP A 245 -1.90 -23.99 15.68
CA ASP A 245 -1.52 -24.71 16.90
C ASP A 245 -2.66 -24.81 17.94
N GLY A 246 -3.87 -24.38 17.57
CA GLY A 246 -5.05 -24.31 18.43
C GLY A 246 -5.32 -22.90 18.98
N HIS A 247 -4.44 -21.94 18.70
CA HIS A 247 -4.61 -20.53 19.10
C HIS A 247 -4.83 -19.59 17.91
N GLY A 248 -4.97 -20.12 16.69
CA GLY A 248 -5.10 -19.35 15.45
C GLY A 248 -3.82 -19.37 14.63
N VAL A 249 -3.95 -18.95 13.37
CA VAL A 249 -2.86 -18.99 12.40
C VAL A 249 -2.07 -17.69 12.46
N VAL A 250 -0.79 -17.76 12.79
CA VAL A 250 0.07 -16.57 12.84
C VAL A 250 0.59 -16.23 11.45
N LEU A 251 0.21 -15.05 10.94
CA LEU A 251 0.74 -14.47 9.71
C LEU A 251 1.70 -13.30 10.03
N PRO A 252 3.02 -13.46 9.81
CA PRO A 252 3.96 -12.36 9.85
C PRO A 252 3.73 -11.40 8.68
N PHE A 253 3.72 -10.10 8.98
CA PHE A 253 3.53 -9.05 8.00
C PHE A 253 4.62 -7.99 8.16
N ARG A 254 5.75 -8.21 7.47
CA ARG A 254 6.86 -7.27 7.41
C ARG A 254 6.48 -6.03 6.62
N ARG A 255 6.80 -4.86 7.16
CA ARG A 255 6.61 -3.55 6.54
C ARG A 255 7.89 -2.73 6.65
N ILE A 256 8.16 -1.99 5.60
CA ILE A 256 9.27 -1.05 5.50
C ILE A 256 8.68 0.35 5.57
N PHE A 257 9.28 1.19 6.41
CA PHE A 257 8.85 2.55 6.69
C PHE A 257 9.99 3.51 6.42
N VAL A 258 9.64 4.67 5.88
CA VAL A 258 10.58 5.72 5.58
C VAL A 258 9.93 7.06 5.90
N VAL A 259 10.59 7.85 6.74
CA VAL A 259 10.25 9.24 7.00
C VAL A 259 11.48 10.08 6.72
N ALA A 260 11.34 11.06 5.84
CA ALA A 260 12.40 11.94 5.42
C ALA A 260 11.98 13.40 5.60
N ARG A 261 12.89 14.20 6.15
CA ARG A 261 12.80 15.64 6.14
C ARG A 261 13.62 16.18 4.98
N THR A 262 13.00 16.96 4.10
CA THR A 262 13.68 17.56 2.94
C THR A 262 14.70 18.61 3.38
N PRO A 263 15.76 18.85 2.58
CA PRO A 263 16.74 19.89 2.89
C PRO A 263 16.06 21.27 2.97
N ALA A 264 16.59 22.13 3.85
CA ALA A 264 16.11 23.50 4.05
C ALA A 264 16.54 24.45 2.93
#